data_AF-A0A7S3F4V4-F1
#
_entry.id   AF-A0A7S3F4V4-F1
#
_cell.length_a   1.000
_cell.length_b   1.000
_cell.length_c   1.000
_cell.angle_alpha   90.00
_cell.angle_beta   90.00
_cell.angle_gamma   90.00
#
_symmetry.space_group_name_H-M   'P 1'
#
loop_
_entity.id
_entity.type
_entity.pdbx_description
1 polymer ?
#
loop_
_entity_poly.entity_id
_entity_poly.type
_entity_poly.pdbx_seq_one_letter_code
_entity_poly.pdbx_strand_id
1 'polypeptide(L)'
;FFSSHGIALHNVGLDVWTHSNCPSITHELVSEALRFLLDRSFHPILVMSSSGSHQVGTLVGCLRRMQQWGLTSILYEYRSYAAPTPRLSCEHFIEQWDPDLVSPPVDVPHWFEAQ
;
A
#
# COMPACT_ATOMS: atom_id res chain seq x y z
N PHE A 1 24.79 0.58 0.56
CA PHE A 1 24.20 1.92 0.36
C PHE A 1 23.13 2.22 1.40
N PHE A 2 21.99 1.50 1.47
CA PHE A 2 20.92 1.85 2.42
C PHE A 2 21.37 1.84 3.89
N SER A 3 21.97 0.75 4.35
CA SER A 3 22.46 0.64 5.74
C SER A 3 23.52 1.68 6.10
N SER A 4 24.35 2.10 5.14
CA SER A 4 25.38 3.13 5.37
C SER A 4 24.81 4.54 5.47
N HIS A 5 23.55 4.75 5.07
CA HIS A 5 22.82 6.01 5.21
C HIS A 5 21.72 5.94 6.28
N GLY A 6 21.71 4.88 7.11
CA GLY A 6 20.69 4.70 8.14
C GLY A 6 19.28 4.42 7.60
N ILE A 7 19.16 3.97 6.34
CA ILE A 7 17.89 3.64 5.72
C ILE A 7 17.59 2.17 5.96
N ALA A 8 16.52 1.88 6.69
CA ALA A 8 15.99 0.53 6.86
C ALA A 8 15.21 0.13 5.60
N LEU A 9 15.54 -1.03 5.02
CA LEU A 9 14.84 -1.59 3.86
C LEU A 9 13.96 -2.75 4.32
N HIS A 10 12.65 -2.60 4.18
CA HIS A 10 11.67 -3.64 4.47
C HIS A 10 11.09 -4.17 3.17
N ASN A 11 11.19 -5.48 2.95
CA ASN A 11 10.58 -6.14 1.80
C ASN A 11 9.39 -6.99 2.24
N VAL A 12 8.20 -6.63 1.76
CA VAL A 12 6.93 -7.23 2.16
C VAL A 12 6.49 -8.38 1.22
N GLY A 13 7.24 -8.64 0.13
CA GLY A 13 6.79 -9.53 -0.95
C GLY A 13 7.82 -10.54 -1.46
N LEU A 14 8.89 -10.84 -0.72
CA LEU A 14 10.02 -11.63 -1.24
C LEU A 14 9.94 -13.16 -1.11
N ASP A 15 8.85 -13.74 -0.62
CA ASP A 15 8.73 -15.21 -0.58
C ASP A 15 8.13 -15.84 -1.85
N VAL A 16 7.89 -15.07 -2.93
CA VAL A 16 7.21 -15.58 -4.14
C VAL A 16 7.99 -15.36 -5.44
N TRP A 17 9.31 -15.46 -5.39
CA TRP A 17 10.13 -15.62 -6.61
C TRP A 17 10.24 -17.10 -7.06
N THR A 18 9.27 -17.94 -6.69
CA THR A 18 9.13 -19.31 -7.20
C THR A 18 7.69 -19.54 -7.64
N HIS A 19 7.52 -19.67 -8.96
CA HIS A 19 6.29 -19.98 -9.72
C HIS A 19 5.49 -18.80 -10.28
N SER A 20 5.46 -18.80 -11.62
CA SER A 20 4.97 -17.81 -12.58
C SER A 20 3.45 -17.53 -12.56
N ASN A 21 2.76 -17.74 -11.44
CA ASN A 21 1.30 -17.68 -11.39
C ASN A 21 0.69 -17.10 -10.10
N CYS A 22 1.49 -16.42 -9.27
CA CYS A 22 0.95 -15.78 -8.06
C CYS A 22 0.34 -14.41 -8.37
N PRO A 23 -0.88 -14.09 -7.89
CA PRO A 23 -1.40 -12.72 -7.97
C PRO A 23 -0.42 -11.76 -7.28
N SER A 24 -0.04 -10.69 -7.96
CA SER A 24 1.03 -9.78 -7.53
C SER A 24 0.73 -8.97 -6.25
N ILE A 25 -0.45 -9.13 -5.67
CA ILE A 25 -0.89 -8.45 -4.45
C ILE A 25 -1.90 -9.34 -3.70
N THR A 26 -1.69 -9.52 -2.39
CA THR A 26 -2.60 -10.29 -1.52
C THR A 26 -3.02 -9.43 -0.34
N HIS A 27 -4.09 -9.83 0.37
CA HIS A 27 -4.56 -9.11 1.54
C HIS A 27 -3.48 -9.06 2.62
N GLU A 28 -2.75 -10.15 2.84
CA GLU A 28 -1.70 -10.26 3.86
C GLU A 28 -0.55 -9.28 3.58
N LEU A 29 -0.11 -9.20 2.31
CA LEU A 29 0.95 -8.29 1.88
C LEU A 29 0.54 -6.84 2.11
N VAL A 30 -0.68 -6.48 1.71
CA VAL A 30 -1.21 -5.12 1.87
C VAL A 30 -1.36 -4.79 3.35
N SER A 31 -1.92 -5.70 4.15
CA SER A 31 -2.07 -5.51 5.59
C SER A 31 -0.73 -5.29 6.29
N GLU A 32 0.28 -6.08 5.94
CA GLU A 32 1.62 -5.93 6.51
C GLU A 32 2.28 -4.61 6.09
N ALA A 33 2.16 -4.24 4.81
CA ALA A 33 2.68 -2.96 4.32
C ALA A 33 1.98 -1.75 4.99
N LEU A 34 0.66 -1.84 5.23
CA LEU A 34 -0.09 -0.80 5.92
C LEU A 34 0.34 -0.63 7.38
N ARG A 35 0.74 -1.71 8.07
CA ARG A 35 1.30 -1.60 9.43
C ARG A 35 2.54 -0.72 9.45
N PHE A 36 3.47 -0.90 8.51
CA PHE A 36 4.64 -0.03 8.38
C PHE A 36 4.25 1.41 8.06
N LEU A 37 3.28 1.62 7.15
CA LEU A 37 2.85 2.97 6.77
C LEU A 37 2.17 3.72 7.90
N LEU A 38 1.42 3.02 8.74
CA LEU A 38 0.66 3.59 9.84
C LEU A 38 1.48 3.73 11.12
N ASP A 39 2.66 3.13 11.24
CA ASP A 39 3.49 3.29 12.43
C ASP A 39 4.43 4.50 12.25
N ARG A 40 4.22 5.52 13.09
CA ARG A 40 4.97 6.79 13.04
C ARG A 40 6.48 6.60 13.21
N SER A 41 6.93 5.54 13.89
CA SER A 41 8.36 5.29 14.12
C SER A 41 9.16 5.01 12.85
N PHE A 42 8.49 4.59 11.77
CA PHE A 42 9.13 4.37 10.46
C PHE A 42 9.22 5.64 9.61
N HIS A 43 8.56 6.74 9.99
CA HIS A 43 8.55 7.96 9.18
C HIS A 43 9.85 8.75 9.30
N PRO A 44 10.37 9.31 8.18
CA PRO A 44 9.80 9.33 6.83
C PRO A 44 9.99 8.03 6.03
N ILE A 45 8.93 7.56 5.35
CA ILE A 45 8.91 6.31 4.56
C ILE A 45 8.88 6.60 3.06
N LEU A 46 9.63 5.81 2.28
CA LEU A 46 9.50 5.72 0.83
C LEU A 46 8.88 4.37 0.44
N VAL A 47 7.76 4.42 -0.28
CA VAL A 47 7.11 3.22 -0.84
C VAL A 47 7.47 3.08 -2.30
N MET A 48 7.90 1.89 -2.71
CA MET A 48 8.27 1.63 -4.09
C MET A 48 7.94 0.19 -4.50
N SER A 49 7.61 0.03 -5.78
CA SER A 49 7.56 -1.27 -6.47
C SER A 49 8.43 -1.20 -7.72
N SER A 50 8.45 -2.25 -8.54
CA SER A 50 9.25 -2.27 -9.78
C SER A 50 8.90 -1.12 -10.73
N SER A 51 7.62 -0.77 -10.89
CA SER A 51 7.18 0.38 -11.68
C SER A 51 6.68 1.55 -10.84
N GLY A 52 6.46 1.36 -9.54
CA GLY A 52 5.93 2.39 -8.64
C GLY A 52 4.46 2.75 -8.86
N SER A 53 3.78 2.14 -9.84
CA SER A 53 2.41 2.51 -10.23
C SER A 53 1.35 1.54 -9.69
N HIS A 54 1.44 0.25 -10.01
CA HIS A 54 0.32 -0.68 -9.74
C HIS A 54 0.25 -1.11 -8.28
N GLN A 55 1.31 -1.76 -7.76
CA GLN A 55 1.29 -2.28 -6.39
C GLN A 55 1.26 -1.15 -5.37
N VAL A 56 2.04 -0.10 -5.60
CA VAL A 56 2.03 1.10 -4.76
C VAL A 56 0.66 1.78 -4.81
N GLY A 57 0.09 1.96 -6.00
CA GLY A 57 -1.24 2.56 -6.16
C GLY A 57 -2.34 1.74 -5.47
N THR A 58 -2.29 0.41 -5.54
CA THR A 58 -3.23 -0.46 -4.81
C THR A 58 -3.06 -0.34 -3.30
N LEU A 59 -1.82 -0.35 -2.79
CA LEU A 59 -1.53 -0.16 -1.37
C LEU A 59 -2.05 1.20 -0.86
N VAL A 60 -1.77 2.28 -1.60
CA VAL A 60 -2.27 3.62 -1.29
C VAL A 60 -3.80 3.65 -1.35
N GLY A 61 -4.41 2.98 -2.32
CA GLY A 61 -5.86 2.83 -2.40
C GLY A 61 -6.46 2.20 -1.14
N CYS A 62 -5.83 1.13 -0.62
CA CYS A 62 -6.23 0.50 0.64
C CYS A 62 -5.99 1.40 1.85
N LEU A 63 -4.91 2.19 1.87
CA LEU A 63 -4.71 3.23 2.89
C LEU A 63 -5.87 4.25 2.87
N ARG A 64 -6.29 4.69 1.68
CA ARG A 64 -7.45 5.60 1.54
C ARG A 64 -8.76 4.98 2.01
N ARG A 65 -8.91 3.66 1.88
CA ARG A 65 -10.06 2.91 2.43
C ARG A 65 -10.08 2.99 3.95
N MET A 66 -8.94 2.82 4.62
CA MET A 66 -8.83 3.01 6.08
C MET A 66 -9.17 4.45 6.49
N GLN A 67 -8.75 5.40 5.66
CA GLN A 67 -9.07 6.83 5.78
C GLN A 67 -10.54 7.18 5.43
N GLN A 68 -11.40 6.20 5.19
CA GLN A 68 -12.82 6.41 4.87
C GLN A 68 -13.06 7.34 3.66
N TRP A 69 -12.14 7.37 2.68
CA TRP A 69 -12.36 8.09 1.44
C TRP A 69 -13.46 7.41 0.62
N GLY A 70 -14.23 8.21 -0.12
CA GLY A 70 -15.21 7.66 -1.08
C GLY A 70 -14.51 6.89 -2.20
N LEU A 71 -15.01 5.69 -2.52
CA LEU A 71 -14.39 4.78 -3.50
C LEU A 71 -14.08 5.47 -4.84
N THR A 72 -14.97 6.34 -5.33
CA THR A 72 -14.76 7.10 -6.56
C THR A 72 -13.50 7.96 -6.51
N SER A 73 -13.24 8.65 -5.39
CA SER A 73 -12.05 9.47 -5.21
C SER A 73 -10.78 8.62 -5.15
N ILE A 74 -10.87 7.45 -4.49
CA ILE A 74 -9.75 6.50 -4.41
C ILE A 74 -9.37 5.98 -5.80
N LEU A 75 -10.35 5.53 -6.58
CA LEU A 75 -10.11 5.02 -7.92
C LEU A 75 -9.62 6.12 -8.87
N TYR A 76 -10.06 7.36 -8.69
CA TYR A 76 -9.54 8.50 -9.44
C TYR A 76 -8.06 8.76 -9.13
N GLU A 77 -7.67 8.78 -7.86
CA GLU A 77 -6.26 8.89 -7.43
C GLU A 77 -5.42 7.73 -8.00
N TYR A 78 -5.89 6.49 -7.87
CA TYR A 78 -5.18 5.34 -8.43
C TYR A 78 -4.95 5.48 -9.94
N ARG A 79 -5.98 5.84 -10.71
CA ARG A 79 -5.88 5.96 -12.17
C ARG A 79 -4.93 7.07 -12.61
N SER A 80 -4.86 8.18 -11.87
CA SER A 80 -3.96 9.29 -12.20
C SER A 80 -2.48 8.88 -12.09
N TYR A 81 -2.13 8.06 -11.09
CA TYR A 81 -0.77 7.54 -10.89
C TYR A 81 -0.46 6.23 -11.64
N ALA A 82 -1.49 5.47 -12.05
CA ALA A 82 -1.36 4.25 -12.83
C ALA A 82 -1.41 4.48 -14.36
N ALA A 83 -1.55 5.73 -14.79
CA ALA A 83 -1.51 6.10 -16.20
C ALA A 83 -0.19 5.67 -16.86
N PRO A 84 -0.20 5.27 -18.15
CA PRO A 84 -1.35 5.26 -19.06
C PRO A 84 -2.20 3.97 -19.01
N THR A 85 -1.81 2.95 -18.26
CA THR A 85 -2.44 1.61 -18.31
C THR A 85 -2.93 1.15 -16.93
N PRO A 86 -3.97 1.79 -16.35
CA PRO A 86 -4.56 1.33 -15.10
C PRO A 86 -5.10 -0.10 -15.26
N ARG A 87 -4.84 -0.93 -14.26
CA ARG A 87 -5.32 -2.32 -14.23
C ARG A 87 -6.63 -2.43 -13.46
N LEU A 88 -7.65 -3.00 -14.10
CA LEU A 88 -8.93 -3.28 -13.46
C LEU A 88 -8.80 -4.21 -12.25
N SER A 89 -7.87 -5.16 -12.28
CA SER A 89 -7.62 -6.07 -11.15
C SER A 89 -7.18 -5.34 -9.89
N CYS A 90 -6.41 -4.25 -10.02
CA CYS A 90 -6.03 -3.39 -8.90
C CYS A 90 -7.23 -2.60 -8.36
N GLU A 91 -8.11 -2.11 -9.23
CA GLU A 91 -9.32 -1.39 -8.82
C GLU A 91 -10.29 -2.31 -8.06
N HIS A 92 -10.52 -3.52 -8.59
CA HIS A 92 -11.32 -4.55 -7.92
C HIS A 92 -10.71 -4.94 -6.57
N PHE A 93 -9.38 -5.04 -6.47
CA PHE A 93 -8.72 -5.32 -5.20
C PHE A 93 -9.00 -4.20 -4.18
N ILE A 94 -8.83 -2.92 -4.56
CA ILE A 94 -9.11 -1.78 -3.68
C ILE A 94 -10.56 -1.78 -3.20
N GLU A 95 -11.50 -2.10 -4.10
CA GLU A 95 -12.94 -2.14 -3.79
C GLU A 95 -13.29 -3.25 -2.80
N GLN A 96 -12.75 -4.45 -3.01
CA GLN A 96 -13.02 -5.64 -2.20
C GLN A 96 -12.20 -5.70 -0.91
N TRP A 97 -11.16 -4.89 -0.78
CA TRP A 97 -10.32 -4.88 0.40
C TRP A 97 -11.07 -4.34 1.63
N ASP A 98 -10.99 -5.13 2.70
CA ASP A 98 -11.66 -4.88 3.97
C ASP A 98 -10.69 -4.16 4.93
N PRO A 99 -10.97 -2.90 5.32
CA PRO A 99 -10.14 -2.14 6.25
C PRO A 99 -10.09 -2.71 7.66
N ASP A 100 -11.09 -3.50 8.07
CA ASP A 100 -11.17 -4.05 9.42
C ASP A 100 -10.12 -5.17 9.66
N LEU A 101 -9.46 -5.65 8.59
CA LEU A 101 -8.37 -6.62 8.66
C LEU A 101 -7.08 -6.06 9.26
N VAL A 102 -6.95 -4.72 9.38
CA VAL A 102 -5.75 -4.05 9.89
C VAL A 102 -6.13 -3.19 11.09
N SER A 103 -5.68 -3.59 12.27
CA SER A 103 -5.70 -2.72 13.44
C SER A 103 -4.55 -1.71 13.34
N PRO A 104 -4.82 -0.39 13.36
CA PRO A 104 -3.76 0.61 13.40
C PRO A 104 -2.88 0.45 14.64
N PRO A 105 -1.58 0.78 14.56
CA PRO A 105 -0.69 0.81 15.71
C PRO A 105 -1.08 1.92 16.71
N VAL A 106 -0.48 1.91 17.90
CA VAL A 106 -0.80 2.89 18.96
C VAL A 106 -0.38 4.31 18.58
N ASP A 107 0.76 4.48 17.88
CA ASP A 107 1.26 5.78 17.44
C ASP A 107 1.16 5.91 15.91
N VAL A 108 0.03 6.45 15.46
CA VAL A 108 -0.24 6.71 14.05
C VAL A 108 0.18 8.12 13.63
N PRO A 109 0.56 8.35 12.36
CA PRO A 109 0.83 9.68 11.85
C PRO A 109 -0.36 10.64 12.02
N HIS A 110 -0.08 11.90 12.33
CA HIS A 110 -1.11 12.93 12.56
C HIS A 110 -2.05 13.14 11.36
N TRP A 111 -1.56 12.88 10.13
CA TRP A 111 -2.37 12.96 8.91
C TRP A 111 -3.38 11.81 8.79
N PHE A 112 -3.25 10.75 9.58
CA PHE A 112 -4.20 9.64 9.60
C PHE A 112 -5.39 9.92 10.53
N GLU A 113 -5.18 10.61 11.64
CA GLU A 113 -6.23 10.90 12.64
C GLU A 113 -7.15 12.07 12.24
N ALA A 114 -6.68 12.97 11.37
CA ALA A 114 -7.27 14.29 11.15
C ALA A 114 -8.43 14.32 10.14
N GLN A 115 -9.37 13.36 10.18
CA GLN A 115 -10.48 13.27 9.21
C GLN A 115 -11.86 13.55 9.80
#